data_AF-A0A3C0BNN8-F1
#
_entry.id   AF-A0A3C0BNN8-F1
#
_cell.length_a   1.000
_cell.length_b   1.000
_cell.length_c   1.000
_cell.angle_alpha   90.00
_cell.angle_beta   90.00
_cell.angle_gamma   90.00
#
_symmetry.space_group_name_H-M   'P 1'
#
loop_
_entity.id
_entity.type
_entity.pdbx_description
1 polymer ?
#
loop_
_entity_poly.entity_id
_entity_poly.type
_entity_poly.pdbx_seq_one_letter_code
_entity_poly.pdbx_strand_id
1 'polypeptide(L)'
;MTKSQYASFTAFRDAFRSKVAEWSSYAARLQPLQKAASQKDTPDYPLETAVVYNRALDDVTLHDDIRLIVIGDNPGKDEQLAENNRYLVGQSGKIAEGFFRKNQELGVDFRKNVIILNKTPVHTAKTNHLRVLQKSDEEIARLILDSQLWMAEHTALLHQALAYRARTQLWLVGYAELKGKGVFLPYRDALREAYGRKKAWNSVFVYQHFSMNRFSIDLKEFSRKHEDMTLTEALEQLGRAHRNEIFGK
;
A
#
# COMPACT_ATOMS: atom_id res chain seq x y z
N MET A 1 17.48 -10.51 -6.17
CA MET A 1 17.67 -9.15 -6.74
C MET A 1 19.12 -8.97 -7.23
N THR A 2 19.38 -7.98 -8.09
CA THR A 2 20.78 -7.54 -8.36
C THR A 2 21.35 -6.74 -7.19
N LYS A 3 22.68 -6.62 -7.10
CA LYS A 3 23.34 -5.80 -6.05
C LYS A 3 22.83 -4.35 -6.04
N SER A 4 22.63 -3.75 -7.22
CA SER A 4 22.11 -2.37 -7.33
C SER A 4 20.66 -2.26 -6.87
N GLN A 5 19.80 -3.22 -7.23
CA GLN A 5 18.41 -3.24 -6.77
C GLN A 5 18.32 -3.40 -5.26
N TYR A 6 19.13 -4.30 -4.68
CA TYR A 6 19.17 -4.49 -3.25
C TYR A 6 19.73 -3.27 -2.51
N ALA A 7 20.71 -2.56 -3.09
CA ALA A 7 21.18 -1.28 -2.55
C ALA A 7 20.06 -0.22 -2.55
N SER A 8 19.28 -0.10 -3.63
CA SER A 8 18.10 0.79 -3.65
C SER A 8 17.04 0.39 -2.63
N PHE A 9 16.79 -0.91 -2.47
CA PHE A 9 15.85 -1.42 -1.48
C PHE A 9 16.30 -1.13 -0.04
N THR A 10 17.56 -1.41 0.29
CA THR A 10 18.11 -1.16 1.64
C THR A 10 18.10 0.33 1.98
N ALA A 11 18.48 1.19 1.02
CA ALA A 11 18.36 2.64 1.19
C ALA A 11 16.91 3.08 1.47
N PHE A 12 15.93 2.56 0.72
CA PHE A 12 14.51 2.82 0.98
C PHE A 12 14.10 2.36 2.37
N ARG A 13 14.43 1.12 2.75
CA ARG A 13 14.06 0.51 4.03
C ARG A 13 14.59 1.33 5.20
N ASP A 14 15.86 1.70 5.15
CA ASP A 14 16.52 2.40 6.26
C ASP A 14 16.01 3.85 6.38
N ALA A 15 15.75 4.51 5.25
CA ALA A 15 15.11 5.82 5.23
C ALA A 15 13.66 5.75 5.76
N PHE A 16 12.89 4.74 5.37
CA PHE A 16 11.53 4.54 5.84
C PHE A 16 11.49 4.26 7.35
N ARG A 17 12.39 3.41 7.86
CA ARG A 17 12.53 3.14 9.29
C ARG A 17 12.78 4.45 10.06
N SER A 18 13.69 5.27 9.55
CA SER A 18 14.03 6.57 10.16
C SER A 18 12.84 7.51 10.18
N LYS A 19 12.08 7.57 9.07
CA LYS A 19 10.86 8.39 8.98
C LYS A 19 9.75 7.91 9.90
N VAL A 20 9.56 6.61 10.04
CA VAL A 20 8.59 6.08 11.01
C VAL A 20 9.02 6.42 12.44
N ALA A 21 10.31 6.34 12.77
CA ALA A 21 10.80 6.76 14.08
C ALA A 21 10.54 8.25 14.34
N GLU A 22 10.79 9.12 13.36
CA GLU A 22 10.46 10.55 13.40
C GLU A 22 8.96 10.77 13.62
N TRP A 23 8.11 10.19 12.79
CA TRP A 23 6.65 10.32 12.90
C TRP A 23 6.08 9.69 14.18
N SER A 24 6.76 8.70 14.75
CA SER A 24 6.37 8.08 16.03
C SER A 24 6.53 9.04 17.21
N SER A 25 7.28 10.15 17.07
CA SER A 25 7.33 11.19 18.11
C SER A 25 5.96 11.85 18.36
N TYR A 26 5.03 11.73 17.40
CA TYR A 26 3.66 12.23 17.52
C TYR A 26 2.71 11.25 18.24
N ALA A 27 3.19 10.10 18.71
CA ALA A 27 2.34 9.05 19.31
C ALA A 27 1.46 9.57 20.46
N ALA A 28 1.99 10.43 21.34
CA ALA A 28 1.23 11.00 22.46
C ALA A 28 0.03 11.86 22.01
N ARG A 29 0.11 12.47 20.81
CA ARG A 29 -1.00 13.21 20.19
C ARG A 29 -1.90 12.29 19.36
N LEU A 30 -1.32 11.35 18.62
CA LEU A 30 -2.07 10.45 17.74
C LEU A 30 -2.97 9.49 18.51
N GLN A 31 -2.46 8.85 19.58
CA GLN A 31 -3.17 7.74 20.22
C GLN A 31 -4.54 8.14 20.79
N PRO A 32 -4.68 9.27 21.52
CA PRO A 32 -5.99 9.72 21.97
C PRO A 32 -6.97 9.98 20.82
N LEU A 33 -6.49 10.57 19.72
CA LEU A 33 -7.32 10.88 18.55
C LEU A 33 -7.72 9.61 17.78
N GLN A 34 -6.80 8.65 17.63
CA GLN A 34 -7.06 7.34 17.03
C GLN A 34 -8.11 6.57 17.82
N LYS A 35 -7.99 6.56 19.15
CA LYS A 35 -8.98 5.94 20.05
C LYS A 35 -10.35 6.63 19.91
N ALA A 36 -10.39 7.96 19.97
CA ALA A 36 -11.62 8.73 19.82
C ALA A 36 -12.31 8.49 18.46
N ALA A 37 -11.54 8.44 17.37
CA ALA A 37 -12.08 8.24 16.03
C ALA A 37 -12.76 6.88 15.84
N SER A 38 -12.29 5.82 16.53
CA SER A 38 -12.83 4.47 16.41
C SER A 38 -14.02 4.16 17.32
N GLN A 39 -14.24 4.94 18.39
CA GLN A 39 -15.24 4.66 19.44
C GLN A 39 -16.67 4.44 18.92
N LYS A 40 -17.05 5.13 17.85
CA LYS A 40 -18.44 5.13 17.35
C LYS A 40 -18.80 3.84 16.62
N ASP A 41 -17.85 3.22 15.93
CA ASP A 41 -18.15 2.26 14.87
C ASP A 41 -17.19 1.06 14.80
N THR A 42 -16.34 0.91 15.82
CA THR A 42 -15.36 -0.16 15.92
C THR A 42 -15.35 -0.70 17.36
N PRO A 43 -15.44 -2.02 17.57
CA PRO A 43 -15.24 -2.61 18.90
C PRO A 43 -13.89 -2.21 19.48
N ASP A 44 -13.82 -2.13 20.81
CA ASP A 44 -12.59 -1.79 21.51
C ASP A 44 -11.46 -2.76 21.12
N TYR A 45 -10.26 -2.22 20.95
CA TYR A 45 -9.07 -2.96 20.53
C TYR A 45 -7.83 -2.29 21.13
N PRO A 46 -6.75 -3.05 21.38
CA PRO A 46 -5.52 -2.47 21.90
C PRO A 46 -4.90 -1.52 20.88
N LEU A 47 -4.44 -0.36 21.33
CA LEU A 47 -3.70 0.61 20.53
C LEU A 47 -2.25 0.67 21.04
N GLU A 48 -1.36 -0.03 20.35
CA GLU A 48 0.03 -0.24 20.73
C GLU A 48 0.98 0.61 19.86
N THR A 49 0.72 0.72 18.56
CA THR A 49 1.59 1.45 17.63
C THR A 49 0.81 2.47 16.79
N ALA A 50 1.02 3.77 17.03
CA ALA A 50 0.31 4.84 16.31
C ALA A 50 0.78 5.02 14.85
N VAL A 51 2.07 4.82 14.59
CA VAL A 51 2.70 4.90 13.27
C VAL A 51 3.48 3.61 13.04
N VAL A 52 3.07 2.81 12.07
CA VAL A 52 3.53 1.43 11.95
C VAL A 52 4.64 1.33 10.90
N TYR A 53 5.79 0.80 11.28
CA TYR A 53 6.82 0.35 10.34
C TYR A 53 6.48 -1.07 9.88
N ASN A 54 6.78 -1.43 8.63
CA ASN A 54 6.58 -2.81 8.17
C ASN A 54 7.86 -3.64 8.42
N ARG A 55 7.90 -4.40 9.53
CA ARG A 55 9.03 -5.29 9.85
C ARG A 55 9.28 -6.38 8.81
N ALA A 56 8.32 -6.68 7.93
CA ALA A 56 8.57 -7.60 6.82
C ALA A 56 9.64 -7.10 5.85
N LEU A 57 9.92 -5.79 5.83
CA LEU A 57 11.04 -5.23 5.05
C LEU A 57 12.41 -5.65 5.61
N ASP A 58 12.49 -6.06 6.87
CA ASP A 58 13.73 -6.49 7.51
C ASP A 58 14.12 -7.91 7.11
N ASP A 59 13.14 -8.70 6.65
CA ASP A 59 13.34 -10.09 6.23
C ASP A 59 13.87 -10.19 4.79
N VAL A 60 13.78 -9.11 4.00
CA VAL A 60 14.18 -9.12 2.59
C VAL A 60 15.70 -9.08 2.45
N THR A 61 16.21 -10.00 1.65
CA THR A 61 17.63 -10.24 1.38
C THR A 61 17.98 -10.02 -0.09
N LEU A 62 19.27 -10.00 -0.41
CA LEU A 62 19.76 -9.92 -1.79
C LEU A 62 19.26 -11.09 -2.67
N HIS A 63 19.03 -12.27 -2.06
CA HIS A 63 18.67 -13.49 -2.77
C HIS A 63 17.17 -13.56 -3.11
N ASP A 64 16.34 -12.71 -2.52
CA ASP A 64 14.91 -12.71 -2.79
C ASP A 64 14.58 -12.22 -4.19
N ASP A 65 13.50 -12.80 -4.73
CA ASP A 65 12.93 -12.47 -6.03
C ASP A 65 11.67 -11.62 -5.83
N ILE A 66 11.83 -10.30 -5.81
CA ILE A 66 10.73 -9.36 -5.64
C ILE A 66 10.04 -9.09 -6.97
N ARG A 67 8.82 -9.62 -7.11
CA ARG A 67 8.00 -9.53 -8.32
C ARG A 67 6.94 -8.44 -8.25
N LEU A 68 6.58 -8.02 -7.04
CA LEU A 68 5.46 -7.11 -6.84
C LEU A 68 5.70 -6.16 -5.67
N ILE A 69 5.24 -4.92 -5.82
CA ILE A 69 5.02 -3.98 -4.73
C ILE A 69 3.51 -3.76 -4.60
N VAL A 70 2.93 -4.06 -3.44
CA VAL A 70 1.51 -3.81 -3.14
C VAL A 70 1.39 -2.63 -2.20
N ILE A 71 0.57 -1.66 -2.57
CA ILE A 71 0.30 -0.46 -1.78
C ILE A 71 -1.13 -0.51 -1.21
N GLY A 72 -1.24 -0.79 0.09
CA GLY A 72 -2.48 -0.68 0.86
C GLY A 72 -2.81 0.77 1.23
N ASP A 73 -3.92 0.99 1.95
CA ASP A 73 -4.34 2.32 2.39
C ASP A 73 -3.48 2.80 3.57
N ASN A 74 -3.70 2.22 4.74
CA ASN A 74 -3.00 2.50 5.97
C ASN A 74 -3.08 1.29 6.92
N PRO A 75 -2.23 1.21 7.97
CA PRO A 75 -2.21 0.06 8.88
C PRO A 75 -3.53 -0.05 9.64
N GLY A 76 -4.12 -1.25 9.66
CA GLY A 76 -5.31 -1.58 10.42
C GLY A 76 -5.00 -2.07 11.83
N LYS A 77 -6.02 -2.63 12.49
CA LYS A 77 -5.97 -3.04 13.90
C LYS A 77 -4.95 -4.15 14.18
N ASP A 78 -4.80 -5.08 13.25
CA ASP A 78 -3.88 -6.22 13.40
C ASP A 78 -2.45 -5.78 13.06
N GLU A 79 -2.29 -4.91 12.07
CA GLU A 79 -0.99 -4.41 11.60
C GLU A 79 -0.24 -3.61 12.68
N GLN A 80 -0.96 -2.87 13.53
CA GLN A 80 -0.38 -2.01 14.57
C GLN A 80 0.04 -2.74 15.85
N LEU A 81 -0.38 -3.99 16.05
CA LEU A 81 0.03 -4.77 17.21
C LEU A 81 1.55 -4.93 17.20
N ALA A 82 2.19 -4.78 18.36
CA ALA A 82 3.64 -4.83 18.50
C ALA A 82 4.23 -6.20 18.13
N GLU A 83 3.46 -7.27 18.36
CA GLU A 83 3.80 -8.64 17.93
C GLU A 83 3.82 -8.80 16.41
N ASN A 84 2.96 -8.04 15.71
CA ASN A 84 2.85 -8.12 14.25
C ASN A 84 3.79 -7.10 13.59
N ASN A 85 3.49 -5.80 13.74
CA ASN A 85 4.19 -4.68 13.13
C ASN A 85 4.54 -4.94 11.65
N ARG A 86 3.56 -5.45 10.92
CA ARG A 86 3.66 -5.95 9.55
C ARG A 86 2.41 -5.56 8.78
N TYR A 87 2.53 -5.24 7.50
CA TYR A 87 1.39 -4.80 6.70
C TYR A 87 0.63 -5.97 6.08
N LEU A 88 -0.69 -5.78 5.92
CA LEU A 88 -1.62 -6.77 5.38
C LEU A 88 -1.48 -8.11 6.11
N VAL A 89 -1.57 -8.10 7.43
CA VAL A 89 -1.63 -9.31 8.27
C VAL A 89 -3.05 -9.59 8.77
N GLY A 90 -3.92 -8.58 8.75
CA GLY A 90 -5.35 -8.75 9.02
C GLY A 90 -6.12 -9.39 7.87
N GLN A 91 -7.45 -9.29 7.93
CA GLN A 91 -8.34 -9.98 6.99
C GLN A 91 -8.07 -9.68 5.51
N SER A 92 -7.81 -8.41 5.16
CA SER A 92 -7.47 -8.03 3.78
C SER A 92 -6.22 -8.75 3.27
N GLY A 93 -5.23 -8.93 4.14
CA GLY A 93 -4.01 -9.65 3.84
C GLY A 93 -4.22 -11.14 3.64
N LYS A 94 -5.04 -11.78 4.49
CA LYS A 94 -5.44 -13.19 4.33
C LYS A 94 -6.18 -13.42 3.01
N ILE A 95 -7.02 -12.47 2.58
CA ILE A 95 -7.71 -12.53 1.28
C ILE A 95 -6.70 -12.39 0.14
N ALA A 96 -5.79 -11.42 0.19
CA ALA A 96 -4.76 -11.23 -0.83
C ALA A 96 -3.86 -12.46 -0.97
N GLU A 97 -3.35 -12.98 0.15
CA GLU A 97 -2.55 -14.21 0.19
C GLU A 97 -3.33 -15.41 -0.35
N GLY A 98 -4.61 -15.53 0.03
CA GLY A 98 -5.50 -16.55 -0.50
C GLY A 98 -5.71 -16.46 -2.01
N PHE A 99 -5.74 -15.24 -2.58
CA PHE A 99 -5.82 -15.04 -4.03
C PHE A 99 -4.57 -15.58 -4.72
N PHE A 100 -3.37 -15.16 -4.32
CA PHE A 100 -2.13 -15.62 -4.96
C PHE A 100 -1.90 -17.13 -4.78
N ARG A 101 -2.22 -17.69 -3.61
CA ARG A 101 -2.12 -19.14 -3.37
C ARG A 101 -3.03 -19.98 -4.28
N LYS A 102 -4.20 -19.44 -4.65
CA LYS A 102 -5.17 -20.12 -5.54
C LYS A 102 -4.82 -19.98 -7.01
N ASN A 103 -4.05 -18.95 -7.39
CA ASN A 103 -3.70 -18.64 -8.77
C ASN A 103 -2.17 -18.76 -8.94
N GLN A 104 -1.66 -19.99 -8.81
CA GLN A 104 -0.22 -20.28 -8.84
C GLN A 104 0.43 -19.98 -10.19
N GLU A 105 -0.35 -19.90 -11.26
CA GLU A 105 0.08 -19.48 -12.60
C GLU A 105 0.68 -18.06 -12.62
N LEU A 106 0.35 -17.23 -11.62
CA LEU A 106 0.98 -15.91 -11.45
C LEU A 106 2.43 -16.02 -10.96
N GLY A 107 2.84 -17.16 -10.40
CA GLY A 107 4.18 -17.40 -9.89
C GLY A 107 4.58 -16.43 -8.77
N VAL A 108 3.63 -15.97 -7.95
CA VAL A 108 3.89 -15.03 -6.85
C VAL A 108 3.48 -15.68 -5.54
N ASP A 109 4.45 -15.92 -4.66
CA ASP A 109 4.21 -16.14 -3.23
C ASP A 109 4.03 -14.77 -2.57
N PHE A 110 2.82 -14.50 -2.07
CA PHE A 110 2.45 -13.20 -1.53
C PHE A 110 3.31 -12.75 -0.33
N ARG A 111 3.92 -13.68 0.41
CA ARG A 111 4.73 -13.37 1.59
C ARG A 111 6.23 -13.32 1.30
N LYS A 112 6.67 -13.84 0.15
CA LYS A 112 8.10 -13.87 -0.23
C LYS A 112 8.44 -12.96 -1.40
N ASN A 113 7.58 -12.89 -2.41
CA ASN A 113 7.85 -12.17 -3.65
C ASN A 113 7.29 -10.74 -3.66
N VAL A 114 6.69 -10.28 -2.56
CA VAL A 114 5.93 -9.02 -2.50
C VAL A 114 6.47 -8.11 -1.40
N ILE A 115 6.82 -6.88 -1.80
CA ILE A 115 7.01 -5.78 -0.86
C ILE A 115 5.65 -5.14 -0.60
N ILE A 116 5.23 -5.07 0.65
CA ILE A 116 3.94 -4.46 1.03
C ILE A 116 4.20 -3.11 1.71
N LEU A 117 3.62 -2.05 1.16
CA LEU A 117 3.67 -0.69 1.70
C LEU A 117 2.24 -0.15 1.85
N ASN A 118 2.10 1.00 2.48
CA ASN A 118 0.83 1.72 2.60
C ASN A 118 0.97 3.15 2.09
N LYS A 119 -0.14 3.80 1.75
CA LYS A 119 -0.15 5.21 1.34
C LYS A 119 0.25 6.14 2.48
N THR A 120 0.02 5.71 3.72
CA THR A 120 0.56 6.33 4.94
C THR A 120 0.83 5.24 5.98
N PRO A 121 1.87 5.37 6.82
CA PRO A 121 2.11 4.47 7.95
C PRO A 121 1.25 4.82 9.19
N VAL A 122 0.44 5.89 9.15
CA VAL A 122 -0.42 6.27 10.28
C VAL A 122 -1.56 5.26 10.45
N HIS A 123 -1.62 4.62 11.60
CA HIS A 123 -2.65 3.63 11.90
C HIS A 123 -4.03 4.28 12.08
N THR A 124 -5.07 3.62 11.59
CA THR A 124 -6.46 3.80 12.05
C THR A 124 -7.21 2.49 11.93
N ALA A 125 -8.30 2.31 12.69
CA ALA A 125 -9.14 1.11 12.56
C ALA A 125 -9.81 0.98 11.18
N LYS A 126 -10.17 2.10 10.56
CA LYS A 126 -10.72 2.20 9.21
C LYS A 126 -10.11 3.40 8.48
N THR A 127 -9.95 3.31 7.15
CA THR A 127 -9.37 4.39 6.33
C THR A 127 -10.09 5.73 6.52
N ASN A 128 -11.42 5.73 6.65
CA ASN A 128 -12.21 6.96 6.82
C ASN A 128 -11.90 7.71 8.13
N HIS A 129 -11.37 7.04 9.15
CA HIS A 129 -10.95 7.68 10.40
C HIS A 129 -9.75 8.61 10.20
N LEU A 130 -8.93 8.45 9.16
CA LEU A 130 -7.84 9.39 8.85
C LEU A 130 -8.37 10.83 8.69
N ARG A 131 -9.54 10.98 8.06
CA ARG A 131 -10.19 12.29 7.89
C ARG A 131 -10.67 12.88 9.21
N VAL A 132 -11.02 12.02 10.17
CA VAL A 132 -11.37 12.47 11.52
C VAL A 132 -10.12 13.04 12.17
N LEU A 133 -8.99 12.33 12.10
CA LEU A 133 -7.73 12.81 12.67
C LEU A 133 -7.29 14.15 12.04
N GLN A 134 -7.35 14.27 10.70
CA GLN A 134 -7.00 15.50 9.98
C GLN A 134 -7.87 16.71 10.37
N LYS A 135 -9.11 16.49 10.80
CA LYS A 135 -10.02 17.56 11.24
C LYS A 135 -9.85 17.92 12.70
N SER A 136 -9.33 17.00 13.50
CA SER A 136 -9.20 17.17 14.94
C SER A 136 -7.94 17.91 15.37
N ASP A 137 -6.85 17.80 14.60
CA ASP A 137 -5.55 18.40 14.95
C ASP A 137 -4.75 18.77 13.68
N GLU A 138 -4.30 20.02 13.60
CA GLU A 138 -3.59 20.55 12.42
C GLU A 138 -2.18 19.96 12.26
N GLU A 139 -1.45 19.70 13.35
CA GLU A 139 -0.14 19.04 13.28
C GLU A 139 -0.30 17.59 12.81
N ILE A 140 -1.35 16.89 13.27
CA ILE A 140 -1.67 15.54 12.77
C ILE A 140 -2.10 15.56 11.31
N ALA A 141 -2.82 16.60 10.87
CA ALA A 141 -3.16 16.77 9.47
C ALA A 141 -1.90 16.92 8.59
N ARG A 142 -0.94 17.73 9.04
CA ARG A 142 0.37 17.91 8.38
C ARG A 142 1.17 16.60 8.37
N LEU A 143 1.23 15.88 9.48
CA LEU A 143 1.88 14.57 9.57
C LEU A 143 1.31 13.56 8.55
N ILE A 144 -0.02 13.48 8.44
CA ILE A 144 -0.69 12.60 7.48
C ILE A 144 -0.37 13.02 6.05
N LEU A 145 -0.33 14.33 5.76
CA LEU A 145 0.05 14.83 4.45
C LEU A 145 1.51 14.49 4.12
N ASP A 146 2.45 14.85 5.00
CA ASP A 146 3.89 14.66 4.81
C ASP A 146 4.23 13.18 4.63
N SER A 147 3.60 12.30 5.43
CA SER A 147 3.80 10.86 5.29
C SER A 147 3.26 10.32 3.98
N GLN A 148 2.14 10.84 3.46
CA GLN A 148 1.65 10.45 2.13
C GLN A 148 2.58 10.89 1.00
N LEU A 149 3.05 12.13 1.04
CA LEU A 149 3.96 12.66 0.01
C LEU A 149 5.27 11.86 0.00
N TRP A 150 5.85 11.64 1.17
CA TRP A 150 7.08 10.88 1.31
C TRP A 150 6.90 9.43 0.81
N MET A 151 5.83 8.75 1.24
CA MET A 151 5.55 7.38 0.82
C MET A 151 5.35 7.28 -0.69
N ALA A 152 4.64 8.23 -1.32
CA ALA A 152 4.40 8.23 -2.75
C ALA A 152 5.70 8.37 -3.55
N GLU A 153 6.53 9.35 -3.20
CA GLU A 153 7.81 9.61 -3.86
C GLU A 153 8.76 8.41 -3.71
N HIS A 154 8.96 7.94 -2.48
CA HIS A 154 9.95 6.89 -2.19
C HIS A 154 9.49 5.53 -2.72
N THR A 155 8.18 5.28 -2.78
CA THR A 155 7.62 4.11 -3.46
C THR A 155 7.89 4.17 -4.96
N ALA A 156 7.71 5.33 -5.61
CA ALA A 156 8.01 5.48 -7.04
C ALA A 156 9.51 5.28 -7.32
N LEU A 157 10.40 5.81 -6.47
CA LEU A 157 11.84 5.61 -6.60
C LEU A 157 12.23 4.14 -6.44
N LEU A 158 11.68 3.46 -5.42
CA LEU A 158 11.91 2.04 -5.19
C LEU A 158 11.43 1.20 -6.39
N HIS A 159 10.20 1.41 -6.84
CA HIS A 159 9.67 0.68 -7.99
C HIS A 159 10.48 0.94 -9.26
N GLN A 160 10.91 2.18 -9.52
CA GLN A 160 11.76 2.48 -10.67
C GLN A 160 13.09 1.69 -10.64
N ALA A 161 13.68 1.54 -9.45
CA ALA A 161 14.91 0.75 -9.28
C ALA A 161 14.67 -0.74 -9.47
N LEU A 162 13.55 -1.28 -8.98
CA LEU A 162 13.23 -2.71 -9.06
C LEU A 162 12.67 -3.12 -10.43
N ALA A 163 11.84 -2.28 -11.07
CA ALA A 163 11.19 -2.57 -12.34
C ALA A 163 12.18 -2.78 -13.49
N TYR A 164 13.38 -2.18 -13.43
CA TYR A 164 14.42 -2.42 -14.41
C TYR A 164 14.91 -3.88 -14.32
N ARG A 165 14.71 -4.66 -15.39
CA ARG A 165 15.09 -6.07 -15.57
C ARG A 165 14.36 -7.10 -14.71
N ALA A 166 13.95 -6.81 -13.47
CA ALA A 166 13.22 -7.77 -12.63
C ALA A 166 11.71 -7.85 -12.92
N ARG A 167 11.20 -7.01 -13.83
CA ARG A 167 9.77 -6.96 -14.20
C ARG A 167 8.84 -6.76 -12.99
N THR A 168 9.36 -6.18 -11.90
CA THR A 168 8.56 -5.86 -10.71
C THR A 168 7.42 -4.95 -11.11
N GLN A 169 6.20 -5.33 -10.72
CA GLN A 169 5.00 -4.52 -10.89
C GLN A 169 4.70 -3.73 -9.63
N LEU A 170 3.90 -2.67 -9.76
CA LEU A 170 3.30 -1.99 -8.61
C LEU A 170 1.78 -2.07 -8.70
N TRP A 171 1.16 -2.60 -7.65
CA TRP A 171 -0.30 -2.67 -7.49
C TRP A 171 -0.73 -1.67 -6.43
N LEU A 172 -1.40 -0.60 -6.87
CA LEU A 172 -2.01 0.39 -6.00
C LEU A 172 -3.45 -0.03 -5.70
N VAL A 173 -3.68 -0.49 -4.47
CA VAL A 173 -4.94 -1.13 -4.06
C VAL A 173 -5.78 -0.14 -3.25
N GLY A 174 -7.09 -0.08 -3.50
CA GLY A 174 -8.01 0.81 -2.78
C GLY A 174 -8.22 2.16 -3.46
N TYR A 175 -8.67 2.15 -4.71
CA TYR A 175 -8.74 3.38 -5.51
C TYR A 175 -9.87 4.36 -5.14
N ALA A 176 -10.86 3.95 -4.35
CA ALA A 176 -11.99 4.81 -3.99
C ALA A 176 -11.54 6.10 -3.30
N GLU A 177 -10.48 6.03 -2.48
CA GLU A 177 -9.89 7.18 -1.78
C GLU A 177 -8.84 7.94 -2.62
N LEU A 178 -8.64 7.57 -3.89
CA LEU A 178 -7.79 8.27 -4.86
C LEU A 178 -8.58 9.19 -5.80
N LYS A 179 -9.91 9.31 -5.64
CA LYS A 179 -10.75 10.14 -6.50
C LYS A 179 -11.69 11.06 -5.73
N GLY A 180 -12.28 12.03 -6.43
CA GLY A 180 -13.23 12.97 -5.86
C GLY A 180 -12.60 13.78 -4.72
N LYS A 181 -13.11 13.60 -3.50
CA LYS A 181 -12.58 14.22 -2.27
C LYS A 181 -11.76 13.24 -1.43
N GLY A 182 -11.25 12.16 -2.01
CA GLY A 182 -10.47 11.07 -1.39
C GLY A 182 -9.37 11.53 -0.42
N VAL A 183 -9.10 10.78 0.65
CA VAL A 183 -8.07 11.15 1.63
C VAL A 183 -6.65 10.98 1.07
N PHE A 184 -6.51 10.18 0.01
CA PHE A 184 -5.24 9.85 -0.64
C PHE A 184 -5.02 10.58 -1.96
N LEU A 185 -5.73 11.69 -2.22
CA LEU A 185 -5.42 12.57 -3.35
C LEU A 185 -3.96 13.08 -3.32
N PRO A 186 -3.40 13.50 -2.16
CA PRO A 186 -1.99 13.91 -2.11
C PRO A 186 -1.04 12.78 -2.50
N TYR A 187 -1.27 11.56 -1.99
CA TYR A 187 -0.49 10.38 -2.39
C TYR A 187 -0.59 10.13 -3.90
N ARG A 188 -1.80 10.16 -4.47
CA ARG A 188 -2.02 9.96 -5.91
C ARG A 188 -1.19 10.95 -6.73
N ASP A 189 -1.33 12.24 -6.42
CA ASP A 189 -0.73 13.31 -7.22
C ASP A 189 0.80 13.25 -7.13
N ALA A 190 1.34 13.08 -5.91
CA ALA A 190 2.78 12.91 -5.69
C ALA A 190 3.33 11.64 -6.37
N LEU A 191 2.58 10.52 -6.34
CA LEU A 191 3.00 9.30 -7.02
C LEU A 191 3.12 9.55 -8.53
N ARG A 192 2.10 10.17 -9.13
CA ARG A 192 2.10 10.48 -10.57
C ARG A 192 3.25 11.40 -10.96
N GLU A 193 3.48 12.43 -10.16
CA GLU A 193 4.58 13.38 -10.35
C GLU A 193 5.94 12.68 -10.27
N ALA A 194 6.16 11.84 -9.26
CA ALA A 194 7.41 11.12 -9.05
C ALA A 194 7.75 10.13 -10.20
N TYR A 195 6.75 9.59 -10.90
CA TYR A 195 7.00 8.85 -12.14
C TYR A 195 7.24 9.74 -13.36
N GLY A 196 6.59 10.89 -13.46
CA GLY A 196 6.64 11.75 -14.65
C GLY A 196 6.44 10.96 -15.95
N ARG A 197 7.48 10.94 -16.81
CA ARG A 197 7.50 10.21 -18.10
C ARG A 197 8.32 8.90 -18.06
N LYS A 198 8.63 8.36 -16.88
CA LYS A 198 9.47 7.16 -16.72
C LYS A 198 8.74 5.90 -17.19
N LYS A 199 9.47 4.99 -17.86
CA LYS A 199 8.92 3.73 -18.40
C LYS A 199 8.31 2.81 -17.34
N ALA A 200 8.81 2.85 -16.09
CA ALA A 200 8.27 2.07 -14.98
C ALA A 200 6.79 2.37 -14.68
N TRP A 201 6.27 3.53 -15.12
CA TRP A 201 4.84 3.82 -15.05
C TRP A 201 3.99 2.79 -15.79
N ASN A 202 4.54 2.14 -16.82
CA ASN A 202 3.81 1.13 -17.60
C ASN A 202 3.56 -0.18 -16.82
N SER A 203 4.24 -0.41 -15.70
CA SER A 203 4.00 -1.55 -14.79
C SER A 203 3.33 -1.13 -13.48
N VAL A 204 2.74 0.07 -13.45
CA VAL A 204 1.83 0.49 -12.38
C VAL A 204 0.40 0.09 -12.76
N PHE A 205 -0.29 -0.58 -11.86
CA PHE A 205 -1.66 -1.05 -11.99
C PHE A 205 -2.48 -0.62 -10.76
N VAL A 206 -3.76 -0.36 -10.95
CA VAL A 206 -4.66 0.11 -9.88
C VAL A 206 -5.81 -0.87 -9.71
N TYR A 207 -6.15 -1.21 -8.47
CA TYR A 207 -7.21 -2.19 -8.19
C TYR A 207 -8.12 -1.80 -7.03
N GLN A 208 -9.30 -2.41 -7.00
CA GLN A 208 -10.18 -2.39 -5.84
C GLN A 208 -9.50 -2.97 -4.59
N HIS A 209 -9.98 -2.56 -3.41
CA HIS A 209 -9.45 -3.04 -2.14
C HIS A 209 -9.66 -4.56 -1.94
N PHE A 210 -8.75 -5.25 -1.23
CA PHE A 210 -8.90 -6.69 -0.97
C PHE A 210 -10.05 -7.02 0.00
N SER A 211 -10.33 -6.13 0.96
CA SER A 211 -11.45 -6.31 1.91
C SER A 211 -12.78 -6.51 1.19
N MET A 212 -13.66 -7.28 1.83
CA MET A 212 -14.99 -7.64 1.30
C MET A 212 -14.93 -8.28 -0.10
N ASN A 213 -13.79 -8.89 -0.47
CA ASN A 213 -13.53 -9.49 -1.77
C ASN A 213 -13.69 -8.53 -2.97
N ARG A 214 -13.60 -7.20 -2.76
CA ARG A 214 -13.88 -6.24 -3.85
C ARG A 214 -12.93 -6.41 -5.03
N PHE A 215 -11.64 -6.63 -4.77
CA PHE A 215 -10.66 -7.02 -5.78
C PHE A 215 -11.12 -8.21 -6.62
N SER A 216 -11.47 -9.33 -5.97
CA SER A 216 -11.83 -10.57 -6.66
C SER A 216 -13.16 -10.49 -7.39
N ILE A 217 -14.12 -9.72 -6.87
CA ILE A 217 -15.42 -9.49 -7.52
C ILE A 217 -15.21 -8.70 -8.82
N ASP A 218 -14.49 -7.58 -8.73
CA ASP A 218 -14.17 -6.72 -9.87
C ASP A 218 -13.41 -7.47 -10.96
N LEU A 219 -12.38 -8.25 -10.58
CA LEU A 219 -11.65 -9.09 -11.51
C LEU A 219 -12.53 -10.15 -12.18
N LYS A 220 -13.39 -10.83 -11.42
CA LYS A 220 -14.31 -11.83 -12.00
C LYS A 220 -15.32 -11.20 -12.96
N GLU A 221 -15.86 -10.03 -12.63
CA GLU A 221 -16.77 -9.30 -13.51
C GLU A 221 -16.08 -8.88 -14.81
N PHE A 222 -14.81 -8.46 -14.74
CA PHE A 222 -13.99 -8.16 -15.91
C PHE A 222 -13.72 -9.42 -16.74
N SER A 223 -13.20 -10.49 -16.13
CA SER A 223 -12.89 -11.74 -16.83
C SER A 223 -14.10 -12.37 -17.53
N ARG A 224 -15.31 -12.24 -16.96
CA ARG A 224 -16.55 -12.71 -17.61
C ARG A 224 -16.89 -11.97 -18.92
N LYS A 225 -16.36 -10.76 -19.12
CA LYS A 225 -16.54 -9.98 -20.35
C LYS A 225 -15.40 -10.22 -21.35
N HIS A 226 -14.36 -10.96 -20.94
CA HIS A 226 -13.11 -11.16 -21.66
C HIS A 226 -12.65 -12.62 -21.48
N GLU A 227 -13.51 -13.56 -21.86
CA GLU A 227 -13.31 -15.01 -21.63
C GLU A 227 -12.10 -15.60 -22.39
N ASP A 228 -11.60 -14.88 -23.39
CA ASP A 228 -10.43 -15.22 -24.18
C ASP A 228 -9.10 -14.85 -23.50
N MET A 229 -9.13 -14.03 -22.45
CA MET A 229 -7.91 -13.59 -21.74
C MET A 229 -7.48 -14.58 -20.67
N THR A 230 -6.17 -14.78 -20.57
CA THR A 230 -5.56 -15.39 -19.37
C THR A 230 -5.76 -14.49 -18.14
N LEU A 231 -5.61 -15.07 -16.94
CA LEU A 231 -5.69 -14.29 -15.70
C LEU A 231 -4.70 -13.12 -15.67
N THR A 232 -3.47 -13.34 -16.14
CA THR A 232 -2.42 -12.31 -16.20
C THR A 232 -2.83 -11.16 -17.12
N GLU A 233 -3.35 -11.47 -18.31
CA GLU A 233 -3.83 -10.45 -19.25
C GLU A 233 -5.02 -9.68 -18.67
N ALA A 234 -5.97 -10.38 -18.06
CA ALA A 234 -7.12 -9.75 -17.42
C ALA A 234 -6.70 -8.81 -16.27
N LEU A 235 -5.75 -9.23 -15.42
CA LEU A 235 -5.19 -8.39 -14.36
C LEU A 235 -4.52 -7.15 -14.91
N GLU A 236 -3.68 -7.29 -15.94
CA GLU A 236 -2.97 -6.16 -16.52
C GLU A 236 -3.94 -5.17 -17.19
N GLN A 237 -4.92 -5.66 -17.95
CA GLN A 237 -5.89 -4.80 -18.63
C GLN A 237 -6.80 -4.07 -17.64
N LEU A 238 -7.38 -4.79 -16.66
CA LEU A 238 -8.20 -4.19 -15.62
C LEU A 238 -7.41 -3.15 -14.82
N GLY A 239 -6.18 -3.50 -14.41
CA GLY A 239 -5.31 -2.62 -13.66
C GLY A 239 -4.92 -1.34 -14.41
N ARG A 240 -4.71 -1.45 -15.73
CA ARG A 240 -4.45 -0.28 -16.62
C ARG A 240 -5.70 0.56 -16.80
N ALA A 241 -6.87 -0.05 -16.97
CA ALA A 241 -8.14 0.66 -17.13
C ALA A 241 -8.42 1.52 -15.89
N HIS A 242 -8.34 0.95 -14.70
CA HIS A 242 -8.48 1.68 -13.43
C HIS A 242 -7.42 2.75 -13.24
N ARG A 243 -6.16 2.46 -13.61
CA ARG A 243 -5.11 3.49 -13.57
C ARG A 243 -5.46 4.68 -14.46
N ASN A 244 -5.97 4.43 -15.65
CA ASN A 244 -6.37 5.49 -16.57
C ASN A 244 -7.61 6.24 -16.05
N GLU A 245 -8.56 5.58 -15.38
CA GLU A 245 -9.67 6.28 -14.69
C GLU A 245 -9.15 7.23 -13.59
N ILE A 246 -8.21 6.75 -12.78
CA ILE A 246 -7.78 7.46 -11.57
C ILE A 246 -6.74 8.55 -11.87
N PHE A 247 -5.87 8.32 -12.85
CA PHE A 247 -4.77 9.22 -13.20
C PHE A 247 -4.93 9.89 -14.57
N GLY A 248 -5.91 9.48 -15.37
CA GLY A 248 -6.25 10.13 -16.62
C GLY A 248 -6.92 11.47 -16.34
N LYS A 249 -6.43 12.50 -17.01
CA LYS A 249 -7.14 13.77 -17.17
C LYS A 249 -7.84 13.74 -18.52
#